data_AF-A0AA91I624-F1
#
_entry.id   AF-A0AA91I624-F1
#
_cell.length_a   1.000
_cell.length_b   1.000
_cell.length_c   1.000
_cell.angle_alpha   90.00
_cell.angle_beta   90.00
_cell.angle_gamma   90.00
#
_symmetry.space_group_name_H-M   'P 1'
#
loop_
_entity.id
_entity.type
_entity.pdbx_description
1 polymer ?
#
loop_
_entity_poly.entity_id
_entity_poly.type
_entity_poly.pdbx_seq_one_letter_code
_entity_poly.pdbx_strand_id
1 'polypeptide(L)' 'MNHDFWKILHGWLNVAHSNDIQAKKRLLLEMHRQISDPGLRSDIHRIVRLMDRELLARAEWAMYCLMQLR' A
#
# COMPACT_ATOMS: atom_id res chain seq x y z
N MET A 1 12.10 -9.67 -3.47
CA MET A 1 12.52 -8.26 -3.28
C MET A 1 13.45 -8.15 -2.07
N ASN A 2 14.45 -7.25 -2.11
CA ASN A 2 15.48 -7.15 -1.05
C ASN A 2 15.03 -6.28 0.14
N HIS A 3 15.82 -6.27 1.21
CA HIS A 3 15.53 -5.52 2.44
C HIS A 3 15.41 -4.00 2.19
N ASP A 4 16.31 -3.44 1.37
CA ASP A 4 16.33 -2.00 1.08
C ASP A 4 15.05 -1.54 0.37
N PHE A 5 14.54 -2.36 -0.54
CA PHE A 5 13.25 -2.09 -1.19
C PHE A 5 12.13 -1.94 -0.16
N TRP A 6 12.03 -2.88 0.80
CA TRP A 6 10.99 -2.82 1.83
C TRP A 6 11.14 -1.60 2.72
N LYS A 7 12.37 -1.24 3.09
CA LYS A 7 12.66 -0.03 3.87
C LYS A 7 12.21 1.23 3.14
N ILE A 8 12.52 1.35 1.84
CA ILE A 8 12.11 2.48 1.01
C ILE A 8 10.58 2.51 0.88
N LEU A 9 9.93 1.36 0.66
CA LEU A 9 8.48 1.28 0.56
C LEU A 9 7.80 1.74 1.86
N HIS A 10 8.28 1.30 3.02
CA HIS A 10 7.77 1.75 4.32
C HIS A 10 8.00 3.25 4.52
N GLY A 11 9.19 3.76 4.21
CA GLY A 11 9.47 5.19 4.29
C GLY A 11 8.55 6.03 3.38
N TRP A 12 8.28 5.54 2.17
CA TRP A 12 7.35 6.19 1.25
C TRP A 12 5.90 6.15 1.76
N LEU A 13 5.44 5.00 2.29
CA LEU A 13 4.08 4.89 2.84
C LEU A 13 3.85 5.92 3.95
N ASN A 14 4.83 6.17 4.83
CA ASN A 14 4.70 7.13 5.91
C ASN A 14 4.41 8.58 5.45
N VAL A 15 4.84 8.96 4.24
CA VAL A 15 4.72 10.34 3.74
C VAL A 15 3.74 10.49 2.58
N ALA A 16 3.41 9.40 1.87
CA ALA A 16 2.52 9.43 0.72
C ALA A 16 1.08 9.80 1.14
N HIS A 17 0.33 10.49 0.26
CA HIS A 17 -1.10 10.68 0.49
C HIS A 17 -1.89 9.42 0.13
N SER A 18 -3.09 9.26 0.72
CA SER A 18 -3.96 8.11 0.43
C SER A 18 -4.26 7.95 -1.07
N ASN A 19 -4.38 9.05 -1.81
CA ASN A 19 -4.60 9.03 -3.25
C ASN A 19 -3.39 8.46 -4.02
N ASP A 20 -2.17 8.78 -3.59
CA ASP A 20 -0.95 8.26 -4.20
C ASP A 20 -0.80 6.76 -3.94
N ILE A 21 -1.14 6.32 -2.72
CA ILE A 21 -1.18 4.91 -2.35
C ILE A 21 -2.19 4.14 -3.22
N GLN A 22 -3.40 4.69 -3.39
CA GLN A 22 -4.43 4.10 -4.26
C GLN A 22 -3.98 4.04 -5.73
N ALA A 23 -3.37 5.11 -6.24
CA ALA A 23 -2.87 5.14 -7.62
C ALA A 23 -1.78 4.10 -7.85
N LYS A 24 -0.82 4.00 -6.93
CA LYS A 24 0.28 3.02 -7.03
C LYS A 24 -0.22 1.58 -6.86
N LYS A 25 -1.21 1.35 -5.99
CA LYS A 25 -1.88 0.05 -5.86
C LYS A 25 -2.53 -0.37 -7.19
N ARG A 26 -3.23 0.53 -7.88
CA ARG A 26 -3.83 0.24 -9.20
C ARG A 26 -2.78 -0.17 -10.23
N LEU A 27 -1.65 0.55 -10.28
CA LEU A 27 -0.54 0.19 -11.17
C LEU A 27 0.02 -1.20 -10.86
N LEU A 28 0.23 -1.53 -9.57
CA LEU A 28 0.73 -2.83 -9.17
C LEU A 28 -0.23 -3.97 -9.50
N LEU A 29 -1.54 -3.75 -9.36
CA LEU A 29 -2.55 -4.72 -9.74
C LEU A 29 -2.58 -4.97 -11.26
N GLU A 30 -2.34 -3.94 -12.06
CA GLU A 30 -2.23 -4.09 -13.51
C GLU A 30 -0.95 -4.86 -13.89
N MET A 31 0.19 -4.52 -13.29
CA MET A 31 1.44 -5.26 -13.45
C MET A 31 1.31 -6.73 -13.03
N HIS A 32 0.60 -7.00 -11.94
CA HIS A 32 0.37 -8.35 -11.44
C HIS A 32 -0.29 -9.27 -12.49
N ARG A 33 -1.16 -8.74 -13.35
CA ARG A 33 -1.81 -9.51 -14.43
C ARG A 33 -0.83 -9.92 -15.53
N GLN A 34 0.26 -9.19 -15.69
CA GLN A 34 1.22 -9.34 -16.78
C GLN A 34 2.46 -10.14 -16.36
N ILE A 35 2.63 -10.43 -15.06
CA ILE A 35 3.82 -11.10 -14.52
C ILE A 35 3.61 -12.61 -14.44
N SER A 36 4.45 -13.34 -15.16
CA SER A 36 4.50 -14.80 -15.14
C SER A 36 5.35 -15.37 -14.01
N ASP A 37 6.31 -14.60 -13.50
CA ASP A 37 7.21 -15.04 -12.43
C ASP A 37 6.45 -15.18 -11.09
N PRO A 38 6.37 -16.40 -10.51
CA PRO A 38 5.58 -16.61 -9.29
C PRO A 38 6.14 -15.86 -8.07
N GLY A 39 7.46 -15.67 -7.99
CA GLY A 39 8.12 -14.99 -6.89
C GLY A 39 7.77 -13.50 -6.86
N LEU A 40 7.93 -12.83 -8.00
CA LEU A 40 7.58 -11.43 -8.20
C LEU A 40 6.08 -11.20 -8.03
N ARG A 41 5.25 -12.14 -8.49
CA ARG A 41 3.80 -12.10 -8.30
C ARG A 41 3.43 -12.12 -6.80
N SER A 42 4.09 -12.98 -6.02
CA SER A 42 3.93 -13.05 -4.57
C SER A 42 4.36 -11.75 -3.87
N ASP A 43 5.50 -11.19 -4.28
CA ASP A 43 6.02 -9.93 -3.76
C ASP A 43 5.05 -8.77 -4.04
N ILE A 44 4.50 -8.67 -5.24
CA ILE A 44 3.49 -7.66 -5.59
C ILE A 44 2.23 -7.82 -4.74
N HIS A 45 1.73 -9.04 -4.57
CA HIS A 45 0.61 -9.29 -3.67
C HIS A 45 0.90 -8.88 -2.22
N ARG A 46 2.13 -9.07 -1.75
CA ARG A 46 2.54 -8.62 -0.42
C ARG A 46 2.55 -7.10 -0.32
N ILE A 47 3.03 -6.39 -1.34
CA ILE A 47 3.00 -4.92 -1.40
C ILE A 47 1.55 -4.41 -1.40
N VAL A 48 0.68 -4.97 -2.24
CA VAL A 48 -0.73 -4.57 -2.33
C VAL A 48 -1.43 -4.74 -0.97
N ARG A 49 -1.22 -5.88 -0.30
CA ARG A 49 -1.77 -6.11 1.05
C ARG A 49 -1.26 -5.12 2.10
N LEU A 50 0.00 -4.69 1.98
CA LEU A 50 0.56 -3.66 2.87
C LEU A 50 -0.13 -2.30 2.62
N MET A 51 -0.31 -1.92 1.35
CA MET A 51 -1.02 -0.69 0.98
C MET A 51 -2.48 -0.70 1.47
N ASP A 52 -3.16 -1.84 1.39
CA ASP A 52 -4.53 -1.98 1.88
C ASP A 52 -4.65 -1.75 3.38
N ARG A 53 -3.72 -2.32 4.16
CA ARG A 53 -3.68 -2.12 5.62
C ARG A 53 -3.43 -0.66 5.97
N GLU A 54 -2.51 0.00 5.27
CA GLU A 54 -2.21 1.41 5.49
C GLU A 54 -3.42 2.30 5.19
N LEU A 55 -4.11 2.05 4.08
CA LEU A 55 -5.30 2.79 3.69
C LEU A 55 -6.45 2.59 4.69
N LEU A 56 -6.64 1.36 5.17
CA LEU A 56 -7.63 1.04 6.19
C LEU A 56 -7.33 1.78 7.50
N ALA A 57 -6.09 1.68 8.00
CA ALA A 57 -5.68 2.32 9.24
C ALA A 57 -5.89 3.85 9.20
N ARG A 58 -5.60 4.49 8.07
CA ARG A 58 -5.86 5.93 7.87
C ARG A 58 -7.34 6.28 7.88
N ALA A 59 -8.18 5.45 7.26
CA ALA A 59 -9.61 5.66 7.24
C ALA A 59 -10.21 5.50 8.64
N GLU A 60 -9.79 4.48 9.38
CA GLU A 60 -10.18 4.24 10.78
C GLU A 60 -9.76 5.42 11.67
N TRP A 61 -8.52 5.89 11.51
CA TRP A 61 -8.03 7.06 12.26
C TRP A 61 -8.82 8.33 11.94
N ALA A 62 -9.08 8.61 10.66
CA ALA A 62 -9.87 9.76 10.26
C ALA A 62 -11.30 9.70 10.84
N MET A 63 -11.92 8.51 10.82
CA MET A 63 -13.23 8.28 11.43
C MET A 63 -13.21 8.52 12.95
N TYR A 64 -12.18 8.00 13.63
CA TYR A 64 -11.97 8.24 15.06
C TYR A 64 -11.86 9.74 15.37
N CYS A 65 -11.04 10.48 14.63
CA CYS A 65 -10.91 11.94 14.82
C CYS A 65 -12.24 12.67 14.63
N LEU A 66 -13.04 12.30 13.62
CA LEU A 66 -14.34 12.90 13.38
C LEU A 66 -15.36 12.64 14.51
N MET A 67 -15.26 11.48 15.18
CA MET A 67 -16.10 11.18 16.35
C MET A 67 -15.76 12.02 17.57
N GLN A 68 -14.49 12.37 17.78
CA GLN A 68 -14.05 13.19 18.92
C GLN A 68 -14.42 14.68 18.79
N LEU A 69 -14.79 15.13 17.59
CA LEU A 69 -15.19 16.52 17.30
C LEU A 69 -16.71 16.76 17.42
N ARG A 70 -17.49 15.73 17.78
CA ARG A 70 -18.93 15.79 18.00
C ARG A 70 -19.25 15.78 19.49
#